data_AF-A0A291QRN2-F1
#
_entry.id   AF-A0A291QRN2-F1
#
_cell.length_a   1.000
_cell.length_b   1.000
_cell.length_c   1.000
_cell.angle_alpha   90.00
_cell.angle_beta   90.00
_cell.angle_gamma   90.00
#
_symmetry.space_group_name_H-M   'P 1'
#
loop_
_entity.id
_entity.type
_entity.pdbx_description
1 polymer ?
#
loop_
_entity_poly.entity_id
_entity_poly.type
_entity_poly.pdbx_seq_one_letter_code
_entity_poly.pdbx_strand_id
1 'polypeptide(L)'
;MKNTGDFRKGSYRPVSYDTEIKILDHLDTKSNWLLRKKIVFKNKVYKDISELISDAKNKEILTSLAVFKPTEIVDFTIELVEREWDEKKLEKLKQDRSSNLFAQEEEDLFEVVLKLPYKFSYVLLDCKGTKSKMMIEDWEIGQLYWNCLARHEGNEAKAVDDIRKKI
;
A
#
# COMPACT_ATOMS: atom_id res chain seq x y z
N MET A 1 13.70 13.91 -11.49
CA MET A 1 15.08 13.98 -10.94
C MET A 1 15.34 12.76 -10.06
N LYS A 2 16.56 12.19 -10.06
CA LYS A 2 16.91 11.06 -9.16
C LYS A 2 16.91 11.53 -7.70
N ASN A 3 16.31 10.76 -6.81
CA ASN A 3 16.31 11.06 -5.38
C ASN A 3 17.63 10.58 -4.75
N THR A 4 18.47 11.50 -4.29
CA THR A 4 19.78 11.16 -3.69
C THR A 4 19.66 10.68 -2.25
N GLY A 5 18.54 10.91 -1.58
CA GLY A 5 18.28 10.43 -0.22
C GLY A 5 17.79 8.98 -0.15
N ASP A 6 17.49 8.36 -1.30
CA ASP A 6 17.00 7.00 -1.38
C ASP A 6 17.95 6.16 -2.24
N PHE A 7 18.46 5.08 -1.66
CA PHE A 7 19.46 4.23 -2.29
C PHE A 7 18.87 3.36 -3.42
N ARG A 8 17.54 3.22 -3.51
CA ARG A 8 16.89 2.36 -4.51
C ARG A 8 17.08 2.92 -5.91
N LYS A 9 17.45 2.04 -6.86
CA LYS A 9 17.71 2.40 -8.27
C LYS A 9 16.53 3.12 -8.93
N GLY A 10 15.30 2.75 -8.57
CA GLY A 10 14.06 3.33 -9.10
C GLY A 10 13.56 4.58 -8.38
N SER A 11 14.34 5.19 -7.48
CA SER A 11 13.87 6.35 -6.71
C SER A 11 14.04 7.67 -7.48
N TYR A 12 12.91 8.23 -7.91
CA TYR A 12 12.83 9.51 -8.62
C TYR A 12 11.75 10.38 -8.00
N ARG A 13 11.92 11.70 -8.11
CA ARG A 13 10.93 12.71 -7.72
C ARG A 13 10.67 13.69 -8.88
N PRO A 14 9.46 14.29 -8.96
CA PRO A 14 9.20 15.42 -9.86
C PRO A 14 10.23 16.53 -9.66
N VAL A 15 10.53 17.29 -10.71
CA VAL A 15 11.50 18.40 -10.64
C VAL A 15 10.84 19.62 -10.02
N SER A 16 9.59 19.91 -10.42
CA SER A 16 8.72 20.94 -9.89
C SER A 16 7.25 20.49 -10.01
N TYR A 17 6.34 21.25 -9.39
CA TYR A 17 4.89 21.04 -9.55
C TYR A 17 4.43 21.27 -11.00
N ASP A 18 5.09 22.16 -11.74
CA ASP A 18 4.78 22.48 -13.13
C ASP A 18 5.37 21.48 -14.14
N THR A 19 6.07 20.45 -13.66
CA THR A 19 6.64 19.44 -14.54
C THR A 19 5.53 18.56 -15.11
N GLU A 20 5.27 18.68 -16.41
CA GLU A 20 4.29 17.87 -17.12
C GLU A 20 4.57 16.35 -16.97
N ILE A 21 3.57 15.59 -16.56
CA ILE A 21 3.64 14.13 -16.48
C ILE A 21 3.35 13.55 -17.87
N LYS A 22 4.38 13.07 -18.54
CA LYS A 22 4.24 12.39 -19.83
C LYS A 22 3.93 10.92 -19.63
N ILE A 23 2.75 10.50 -20.08
CA ILE A 23 2.37 9.08 -20.11
C ILE A 23 3.12 8.42 -21.26
N LEU A 24 4.07 7.53 -20.91
CA LEU A 24 4.90 6.85 -21.91
C LEU A 24 4.22 5.60 -22.48
N ASP A 25 3.46 4.88 -21.65
CA ASP A 25 2.85 3.61 -22.01
C ASP A 25 1.62 3.34 -21.12
N HIS A 26 0.75 2.42 -21.55
CA HIS A 26 -0.44 2.00 -20.83
C HIS A 26 -0.52 0.47 -20.74
N LEU A 27 -0.55 -0.07 -19.53
CA LEU A 27 -0.75 -1.50 -19.28
C LEU A 27 -2.22 -1.79 -19.02
N ASP A 28 -2.92 -2.36 -20.01
CA ASP A 28 -4.33 -2.71 -19.87
C ASP A 28 -4.58 -3.96 -18.98
N THR A 29 -5.85 -4.30 -18.83
CA THR A 29 -6.33 -5.43 -18.00
C THR A 29 -6.69 -6.67 -18.85
N LYS A 30 -6.51 -6.59 -20.18
CA LYS A 30 -7.00 -7.59 -21.13
C LYS A 30 -6.25 -8.92 -20.98
N SER A 31 -6.87 -9.97 -21.49
CA SER A 31 -6.31 -11.33 -21.48
C SER A 31 -5.88 -11.77 -20.08
N ASN A 32 -6.72 -11.49 -19.07
CA ASN A 32 -6.44 -11.81 -17.67
C ASN A 32 -5.08 -11.24 -17.19
N TRP A 33 -4.86 -9.94 -17.45
CA TRP A 33 -3.68 -9.19 -17.01
C TRP A 33 -2.34 -9.75 -17.52
N LEU A 34 -2.31 -10.36 -18.71
CA LEU A 34 -1.15 -11.08 -19.23
C LEU A 34 0.14 -10.24 -19.21
N LEU A 35 0.09 -9.00 -19.70
CA LEU A 35 1.26 -8.11 -19.76
C LEU A 35 1.75 -7.71 -18.37
N ARG A 36 0.83 -7.41 -17.45
CA ARG A 36 1.19 -7.08 -16.06
C ARG A 36 1.84 -8.27 -15.36
N LYS A 37 1.28 -9.47 -15.53
CA LYS A 37 1.87 -10.71 -15.00
C LYS A 37 3.28 -10.94 -15.55
N LYS A 38 3.51 -10.75 -16.86
CA LYS A 38 4.86 -10.86 -17.45
C LYS A 38 5.86 -9.91 -16.80
N ILE A 39 5.45 -8.69 -16.48
CA ILE A 39 6.30 -7.69 -15.83
C ILE A 39 6.58 -8.09 -14.37
N VAL A 40 5.54 -8.42 -13.61
CA VAL A 40 5.65 -8.78 -12.18
C VAL A 40 6.49 -10.05 -11.99
N PHE A 41 6.26 -11.08 -12.81
CA PHE A 41 6.99 -12.34 -12.76
C PHE A 41 8.36 -12.32 -13.47
N LYS A 42 8.78 -11.17 -14.01
CA LYS A 42 10.16 -11.01 -14.49
C LYS A 42 11.14 -11.09 -13.32
N ASN A 43 10.72 -10.66 -12.14
CA ASN A 43 11.52 -10.73 -10.92
C ASN A 43 11.48 -12.14 -10.32
N LYS A 44 12.53 -12.47 -9.57
CA LYS A 44 12.63 -13.72 -8.82
C LYS A 44 11.42 -13.89 -7.89
N VAL A 45 10.85 -15.09 -7.87
CA VAL A 45 9.82 -15.49 -6.89
C VAL A 45 10.54 -16.05 -5.67
N TYR A 46 10.39 -15.36 -4.54
CA TYR A 46 11.03 -15.73 -3.28
C TYR A 46 10.17 -16.71 -2.50
N LYS A 47 10.81 -17.70 -1.87
CA LYS A 47 10.16 -18.66 -0.95
C LYS A 47 10.72 -18.57 0.47
N ASP A 48 11.90 -17.97 0.62
CA ASP A 48 12.57 -17.67 1.87
C ASP A 48 12.54 -16.16 2.09
N ILE A 49 11.95 -15.72 3.20
CA ILE A 49 11.83 -14.29 3.49
C ILE A 49 13.18 -13.66 3.86
N SER A 50 14.09 -14.45 4.45
CA SER A 50 15.43 -13.97 4.83
C SER A 50 16.27 -13.68 3.60
N GLU A 51 16.15 -14.53 2.57
CA GLU A 51 16.77 -14.30 1.27
C GLU A 51 16.25 -13.01 0.62
N LEU A 52 14.92 -12.82 0.62
CA LEU A 52 14.31 -11.59 0.09
C LEU A 52 14.83 -10.33 0.80
N ILE A 53 14.88 -10.34 2.14
CA ILE A 53 15.38 -9.21 2.93
C ILE A 53 16.86 -8.95 2.65
N SER A 54 17.66 -10.01 2.49
CA SER A 54 19.07 -9.90 2.14
C SER A 54 19.25 -9.23 0.78
N ASP A 55 18.53 -9.67 -0.24
CA ASP A 55 18.58 -9.12 -1.60
C ASP A 55 18.10 -7.66 -1.64
N ALA A 56 17.10 -7.31 -0.83
CA ALA A 56 16.60 -5.95 -0.70
C ALA A 56 17.65 -5.00 -0.08
N LYS A 57 18.49 -5.50 0.83
CA LYS A 57 19.57 -4.74 1.49
C LYS A 57 20.89 -4.77 0.73
N ASN A 58 21.06 -5.70 -0.20
CA ASN A 58 22.27 -5.80 -1.01
C ASN A 58 22.35 -4.63 -2.01
N LYS A 59 23.40 -3.81 -1.88
CA LYS A 59 23.62 -2.60 -2.70
C LYS A 59 23.78 -2.89 -4.21
N GLU A 60 24.17 -4.11 -4.58
CA GLU A 60 24.32 -4.49 -5.98
C GLU A 60 22.98 -4.89 -6.61
N ILE A 61 22.12 -5.56 -5.86
CA ILE A 61 20.82 -6.06 -6.31
C ILE A 61 19.76 -4.96 -6.15
N LEU A 62 19.51 -4.56 -4.90
CA LEU A 62 18.51 -3.58 -4.48
C LEU A 62 17.09 -3.95 -4.91
N THR A 63 16.65 -5.16 -4.56
CA THR A 63 15.29 -5.62 -4.85
C THR A 63 14.25 -4.68 -4.22
N SER A 64 13.56 -3.91 -5.07
CA SER A 64 12.53 -2.95 -4.64
C SER A 64 11.10 -3.48 -4.80
N LEU A 65 10.91 -4.52 -5.62
CA LEU A 65 9.63 -5.18 -5.85
C LEU A 65 9.88 -6.68 -6.00
N ALA A 66 9.14 -7.48 -5.25
CA ALA A 66 9.29 -8.93 -5.24
C ALA A 66 7.93 -9.64 -5.13
N VAL A 67 7.89 -10.86 -5.66
CA VAL A 67 6.78 -11.79 -5.41
C VAL A 67 7.26 -12.78 -4.36
N PHE A 68 6.55 -12.84 -3.24
CA PHE A 68 6.80 -13.83 -2.20
C PHE A 68 5.74 -14.94 -2.27
N LYS A 69 6.19 -16.19 -2.34
CA LYS A 69 5.34 -17.37 -2.31
C LYS A 69 5.53 -18.09 -0.98
N PRO A 70 4.63 -17.89 -0.01
CA PRO A 70 4.68 -18.63 1.25
C PRO A 70 4.38 -20.12 1.00
N THR A 71 4.80 -20.96 1.94
CA THR A 71 4.39 -22.36 2.03
C THR A 71 2.93 -22.45 2.44
N GLU A 72 2.53 -21.62 3.42
CA GLU A 72 1.19 -21.62 4.00
C GLU A 72 0.82 -20.22 4.50
N ILE A 73 -0.48 -19.88 4.40
CA ILE A 73 -1.07 -18.74 5.11
C ILE A 73 -1.63 -19.31 6.42
N VAL A 74 -0.97 -19.00 7.53
CA VAL A 74 -1.25 -19.57 8.85
C VAL A 74 -2.46 -18.89 9.50
N ASP A 75 -2.56 -17.56 9.36
CA ASP A 75 -3.60 -16.78 10.02
C ASP A 75 -3.84 -15.43 9.31
N PHE A 76 -5.00 -14.85 9.56
CA PHE A 76 -5.38 -13.51 9.16
C PHE A 76 -5.74 -12.67 10.39
N THR A 77 -4.88 -11.71 10.70
CA THR A 77 -4.96 -10.88 11.91
C THR A 77 -5.52 -9.51 11.59
N ILE A 78 -6.36 -9.01 12.49
CA ILE A 78 -7.02 -7.70 12.38
C ILE A 78 -6.78 -6.97 13.70
N GLU A 79 -6.09 -5.84 13.63
CA GLU A 79 -5.69 -5.07 14.80
C GLU A 79 -6.31 -3.68 14.77
N LEU A 80 -6.91 -3.26 15.89
CA LEU A 80 -7.40 -1.89 16.05
C LEU A 80 -6.23 -0.90 16.04
N VAL A 81 -6.43 0.21 15.35
CA VAL A 81 -5.51 1.35 15.37
C VAL A 81 -6.27 2.64 15.66
N GLU A 82 -5.52 3.69 16.00
CA GLU A 82 -6.08 5.02 16.22
C GLU A 82 -6.97 5.44 15.06
N ARG A 83 -8.20 5.84 15.38
CA ARG A 83 -9.24 6.21 14.42
C ARG A 83 -9.03 7.58 13.79
N GLU A 84 -8.25 8.43 14.46
CA GLU A 84 -8.03 9.81 14.04
C GLU A 84 -6.64 9.96 13.43
N TRP A 85 -6.53 10.87 12.47
CA TRP A 85 -5.23 11.30 11.97
C TRP A 85 -4.53 12.12 13.04
N ASP A 86 -3.20 12.03 13.07
CA ASP A 86 -2.37 12.85 13.95
C ASP A 86 -2.64 14.34 13.69
N GLU A 87 -3.09 15.06 14.72
CA GLU A 87 -3.45 16.48 14.67
C GLU A 87 -2.32 17.34 14.11
N LYS A 88 -1.06 17.04 14.46
CA LYS A 88 0.10 17.79 13.96
C LYS A 88 0.28 17.64 12.46
N LYS A 89 -0.04 16.46 11.92
CA LYS A 89 0.01 16.22 10.47
C LYS A 89 -1.13 16.94 9.77
N LEU A 90 -2.33 16.95 10.37
CA LEU A 90 -3.48 17.69 9.86
C LEU A 90 -3.21 19.20 9.84
N GLU A 91 -2.65 19.75 10.93
CA GLU A 91 -2.27 21.16 11.01
C GLU A 91 -1.20 21.53 9.98
N LYS A 92 -0.17 20.70 9.83
CA LYS A 92 0.86 20.91 8.81
C LYS A 92 0.27 20.90 7.39
N LEU A 93 -0.61 19.95 7.08
CA LEU A 93 -1.30 19.91 5.79
C LEU A 93 -2.14 21.17 5.54
N LYS A 94 -2.84 21.66 6.58
CA LYS A 94 -3.60 22.92 6.50
C LYS A 94 -2.68 24.14 6.27
N GLN A 95 -1.53 24.20 6.96
CA GLN A 95 -0.55 25.26 6.81
C GLN A 95 0.11 25.26 5.41
N ASP A 96 0.57 24.10 4.95
CA ASP A 96 1.15 23.91 3.62
C ASP A 96 0.14 24.30 2.51
N ARG A 97 -1.16 24.08 2.74
CA ARG A 97 -2.23 24.56 1.83
C ARG A 97 -2.39 26.08 1.87
N SER A 98 -2.49 26.67 3.07
CA SER A 98 -2.72 28.11 3.24
C SER A 98 -1.57 29.00 2.70
N SER A 99 -0.36 28.45 2.63
CA SER A 99 0.81 29.14 2.08
C SER A 99 0.87 29.10 0.54
N ASN A 100 -0.02 28.34 -0.10
CA ASN A 100 -0.09 28.20 -1.54
C ASN A 100 -1.02 29.28 -2.13
N LEU A 101 -0.45 30.48 -2.38
CA LEU A 101 -1.13 31.69 -2.91
C LEU A 101 -1.89 31.50 -4.25
N PHE A 102 -1.74 30.35 -4.90
CA PHE A 102 -2.35 30.02 -6.20
C PHE A 102 -3.34 28.85 -6.15
N ALA A 103 -3.70 28.36 -4.96
CA ALA A 103 -4.80 27.40 -4.84
C ALA A 103 -6.10 28.11 -5.23
N GLN A 104 -6.63 27.83 -6.43
CA GLN A 104 -7.92 28.34 -6.88
C GLN A 104 -8.97 28.05 -5.80
N GLU A 105 -9.76 29.06 -5.44
CA GLU A 105 -10.75 29.04 -4.35
C GLU A 105 -11.89 28.03 -4.52
N GLU A 106 -11.93 27.26 -5.62
CA GLU A 106 -13.10 26.46 -6.00
C GLU A 106 -13.08 24.98 -5.61
N GLU A 107 -12.02 24.43 -5.01
CA GLU A 107 -12.03 23.01 -4.62
C GLU A 107 -12.00 22.81 -3.10
N ASP A 108 -13.20 22.79 -2.52
CA ASP A 108 -13.50 22.18 -1.21
C ASP A 108 -13.47 20.62 -1.27
N LEU A 109 -12.80 20.06 -2.28
CA LEU A 109 -12.80 18.63 -2.63
C LEU A 109 -11.76 17.80 -1.86
N PHE A 110 -10.96 18.42 -0.99
CA PHE A 110 -10.02 17.72 -0.11
C PHE A 110 -10.64 17.51 1.27
N GLU A 111 -11.78 16.82 1.31
CA GLU A 111 -12.23 16.19 2.55
C GLU A 111 -11.14 15.21 3.00
N VAL A 112 -10.64 15.40 4.22
CA VAL A 112 -9.67 14.47 4.80
C VAL A 112 -10.32 13.10 4.85
N VAL A 113 -9.82 12.17 4.03
CA VAL A 113 -10.34 10.80 3.97
C VAL A 113 -10.33 10.20 5.36
N LEU A 114 -11.44 9.56 5.75
CA LEU A 114 -11.54 8.89 7.04
C LEU A 114 -10.44 7.84 7.20
N LYS A 115 -9.71 7.92 8.31
CA LYS A 115 -8.67 6.94 8.61
C LYS A 115 -9.30 5.59 8.89
N LEU A 116 -8.75 4.54 8.28
CA LEU A 116 -9.17 3.18 8.53
C LEU A 116 -8.80 2.77 9.97
N PRO A 117 -9.77 2.34 10.80
CA PRO A 117 -9.53 2.03 12.22
C PRO A 117 -8.91 0.65 12.46
N TYR A 118 -8.47 -0.04 11.40
CA TYR A 118 -7.87 -1.37 11.48
C TYR A 118 -6.62 -1.51 10.61
N LYS A 119 -5.68 -2.33 11.08
CA LYS A 119 -4.62 -2.92 10.28
C LYS A 119 -4.93 -4.38 10.01
N PHE A 120 -4.84 -4.76 8.76
CA PHE A 120 -5.00 -6.13 8.30
C PHE A 120 -3.63 -6.74 8.04
N SER A 121 -3.40 -7.98 8.45
CA SER A 121 -2.11 -8.65 8.24
C SER A 121 -2.27 -10.15 8.09
N TYR A 122 -1.51 -10.76 7.18
CA TYR A 122 -1.35 -12.21 7.10
C TYR A 122 -0.19 -12.67 7.99
N VAL A 123 -0.35 -13.85 8.59
CA VAL A 123 0.76 -14.61 9.18
C VAL A 123 1.14 -15.69 8.17
N LEU A 124 2.35 -15.59 7.63
CA LEU A 124 2.85 -16.46 6.58
C LEU A 124 3.93 -17.39 7.10
N LEU A 125 3.93 -18.64 6.62
CA LEU A 125 5.00 -19.60 6.84
C LEU A 125 5.83 -19.73 5.57
N ASP A 126 7.15 -19.55 5.67
CA ASP A 126 8.07 -19.67 4.54
C ASP A 126 8.59 -21.10 4.32
N CYS A 127 9.45 -21.32 3.33
CA CYS A 127 10.00 -22.66 3.05
C CYS A 127 11.00 -23.17 4.10
N LYS A 128 11.44 -22.31 5.03
CA LYS A 128 12.32 -22.65 6.15
C LYS A 128 11.55 -22.81 7.47
N GLY A 129 10.22 -22.71 7.44
CA GLY A 129 9.38 -22.74 8.63
C GLY A 129 9.38 -21.44 9.44
N THR A 130 9.87 -20.33 8.87
CA THR A 130 9.84 -19.02 9.51
C THR A 130 8.44 -18.44 9.41
N LYS A 131 7.87 -18.02 10.56
CA LYS A 131 6.61 -17.27 10.61
C LYS A 131 6.87 -15.78 10.50
N SER A 132 6.23 -15.13 9.54
CA SER A 132 6.33 -13.69 9.31
C SER A 132 4.95 -13.04 9.27
N LYS A 133 4.79 -11.92 9.96
CA LYS A 133 3.56 -11.10 9.88
C LYS A 133 3.72 -10.04 8.79
N MET A 134 2.82 -10.05 7.82
CA MET A 134 2.84 -9.16 6.66
C MET A 134 1.58 -8.30 6.64
N MET A 135 1.77 -6.99 6.78
CA MET A 135 0.68 -6.02 6.70
C MET A 135 0.15 -5.89 5.28
N ILE A 136 -1.17 -5.83 5.14
CA ILE A 136 -1.85 -5.57 3.88
C ILE A 136 -2.05 -4.06 3.76
N GLU A 137 -1.37 -3.45 2.81
CA GLU A 137 -1.51 -2.02 2.46
C GLU A 137 -2.50 -1.78 1.31
N ASP A 138 -3.17 -2.84 0.86
CA ASP A 138 -4.14 -2.75 -0.23
C ASP A 138 -5.29 -1.80 0.13
N TRP A 139 -5.62 -0.89 -0.78
CA TRP A 139 -6.80 -0.04 -0.65
C TRP A 139 -8.10 -0.86 -0.66
N GLU A 140 -8.12 -1.98 -1.40
CA GLU A 140 -9.32 -2.79 -1.60
C GLU A 140 -9.88 -3.35 -0.29
N ILE A 141 -9.01 -3.73 0.66
CA ILE A 141 -9.46 -4.25 1.96
C ILE A 141 -10.03 -3.15 2.85
N GLY A 142 -9.48 -1.93 2.76
CA GLY A 142 -10.04 -0.75 3.44
C GLY A 142 -11.42 -0.40 2.89
N GLN A 143 -11.56 -0.41 1.56
CA GLN A 143 -12.85 -0.16 0.92
C GLN A 143 -13.88 -1.26 1.21
N LEU A 144 -13.43 -2.52 1.25
CA LEU A 144 -14.28 -3.63 1.67
C LEU A 144 -14.80 -3.41 3.10
N TYR A 145 -13.94 -2.96 4.02
CA TYR A 145 -14.35 -2.64 5.39
C TYR A 145 -15.44 -1.57 5.43
N TRP A 146 -15.27 -0.45 4.73
CA TRP A 146 -16.29 0.61 4.69
C TRP A 146 -17.62 0.12 4.13
N ASN A 147 -17.58 -0.71 3.07
CA ASN A 147 -18.77 -1.34 2.51
C ASN A 147 -19.44 -2.32 3.49
N CYS A 148 -18.67 -3.07 4.27
CA CYS A 148 -19.22 -3.92 5.33
C CYS A 148 -19.84 -3.10 6.47
N LEU A 149 -19.17 -2.02 6.88
CA LEU A 149 -19.63 -1.16 7.97
C LEU A 149 -20.96 -0.48 7.63
N ALA A 150 -21.08 0.05 6.40
CA ALA A 150 -22.32 0.64 5.92
C ALA A 150 -23.46 -0.39 5.86
N ARG A 151 -23.18 -1.63 5.43
CA ARG A 151 -24.18 -2.73 5.39
C ARG A 151 -24.70 -3.13 6.76
N HIS A 152 -23.89 -2.97 7.81
CA HIS A 152 -24.26 -3.32 9.18
C HIS A 152 -24.57 -2.09 10.05
N GLU A 153 -24.94 -0.96 9.42
CA GLU A 153 -25.37 0.28 10.10
C GLU A 153 -24.37 0.77 11.17
N GLY A 154 -23.07 0.67 10.87
CA GLY A 154 -22.01 1.08 11.80
C GLY A 154 -21.56 0.02 12.81
N ASN A 155 -22.08 -1.22 12.73
CA ASN A 155 -21.61 -2.30 13.59
C ASN A 155 -20.26 -2.86 13.13
N GLU A 156 -19.19 -2.36 13.74
CA GLU A 156 -17.80 -2.74 13.42
C GLU A 156 -17.55 -4.25 13.59
N ALA A 157 -18.08 -4.88 14.64
CA ALA A 157 -17.84 -6.30 14.92
C ALA A 157 -18.37 -7.20 13.79
N LYS A 158 -19.56 -6.90 13.28
CA LYS A 158 -20.13 -7.60 12.11
C LYS A 158 -19.34 -7.32 10.83
N ALA A 159 -18.87 -6.08 10.66
CA ALA A 159 -18.07 -5.72 9.49
C ALA A 159 -16.73 -6.47 9.45
N VAL A 160 -16.08 -6.61 10.60
CA VAL A 160 -14.84 -7.37 10.75
C VAL A 160 -15.06 -8.88 10.51
N ASP A 161 -16.17 -9.43 10.99
CA ASP A 161 -16.54 -10.83 10.74
C ASP A 161 -16.80 -11.12 9.24
N ASP A 162 -17.48 -10.19 8.54
CA ASP A 162 -17.68 -10.28 7.09
C ASP A 162 -16.36 -10.28 6.31
N ILE A 163 -15.36 -9.51 6.75
CA ILE A 163 -14.03 -9.49 6.12
C ILE A 163 -13.33 -10.83 6.31
N ARG A 164 -13.36 -11.39 7.53
CA ARG A 164 -12.77 -12.71 7.83
C ARG A 164 -13.36 -13.83 6.98
N LYS A 165 -14.66 -13.76 6.67
CA LYS A 165 -15.35 -14.74 5.81
C LYS A 165 -14.99 -14.64 4.33
N LYS A 166 -14.47 -13.50 3.89
CA LYS A 166 -14.14 -13.24 2.48
C LYS A 166 -12.69 -13.55 2.12
N ILE A 167 -11.84 -13.75 3.13
CA ILE A 167 -10.41 -14.06 3.00
C ILE A 167 -10.21 -15.55 3.20
#